data_AF-A0A5B6UC02-F1
#
_entry.id   AF-A0A5B6UC02-F1
#
_cell.length_a   1.000
_cell.length_b   1.000
_cell.length_c   1.000
_cell.angle_alpha   90.00
_cell.angle_beta   90.00
_cell.angle_gamma   90.00
#
_symmetry.space_group_name_H-M   'P 1'
#
loop_
_entity.id
_entity.type
_entity.pdbx_description
1 polymer ?
#
loop_
_entity_poly.entity_id
_entity_poly.type
_entity_poly.pdbx_seq_one_letter_code
_entity_poly.pdbx_strand_id
1 'polypeptide(L)'
;MIPMDTMLFHSKMRAMMWGLEMSWRFPPRGWLKFNVCGVVFENKAGGGGVLRDEDGVARALFSGPSEAKDSELAELKLIGVALELYEGMGWATCCPLLIEVGSNKQSQ
;
A
#
# COMPACT_ATOMS: atom_id res chain seq x y z
N MET A 1 21.38 5.29 -15.83
CA MET A 1 21.18 5.75 -14.44
C MET A 1 19.69 5.65 -14.15
N ILE A 2 19.27 4.85 -13.16
CA ILE A 2 17.85 4.77 -12.78
C ILE A 2 17.52 6.02 -11.94
N PRO A 3 16.42 6.74 -12.22
CA PRO A 3 16.01 7.92 -11.45
C PRO A 3 15.79 7.60 -9.95
N MET A 4 16.17 8.52 -9.05
CA MET A 4 16.07 8.30 -7.58
C MET A 4 14.63 8.08 -7.10
N ASP A 5 13.66 8.76 -7.70
CA ASP A 5 12.23 8.55 -7.48
C ASP A 5 11.80 7.11 -7.79
N THR A 6 12.31 6.54 -8.88
CA THR A 6 12.03 5.14 -9.26
C THR A 6 12.65 4.17 -8.24
N MET A 7 13.86 4.47 -7.75
CA MET A 7 14.51 3.64 -6.73
C MET A 7 13.78 3.71 -5.38
N LEU A 8 13.33 4.89 -4.96
CA LEU A 8 12.56 5.07 -3.72
C LEU A 8 11.23 4.34 -3.78
N PHE A 9 10.51 4.51 -4.89
CA PHE A 9 9.25 3.81 -5.15
C PHE A 9 9.44 2.28 -5.09
N HIS A 10 10.41 1.74 -5.83
CA HIS A 10 10.70 0.30 -5.82
C HIS A 10 11.16 -0.20 -4.45
N SER A 11 11.93 0.59 -3.70
CA SER A 11 12.40 0.21 -2.36
C SER A 11 11.25 0.09 -1.38
N LYS A 12 10.32 1.06 -1.38
CA LYS A 12 9.11 1.02 -0.56
C LYS A 12 8.14 -0.08 -0.97
N MET A 13 7.88 -0.23 -2.28
CA MET A 13 7.06 -1.33 -2.79
C MET A 13 7.65 -2.69 -2.44
N ARG A 14 8.98 -2.84 -2.53
CA ARG A 14 9.70 -4.04 -2.09
C ARG A 14 9.52 -4.25 -0.58
N ALA A 15 9.70 -3.22 0.23
CA ALA A 15 9.49 -3.33 1.68
C ALA A 15 8.08 -3.82 2.03
N MET A 16 7.04 -3.29 1.39
CA MET A 16 5.65 -3.77 1.56
C MET A 16 5.45 -5.21 1.06
N MET A 17 6.06 -5.56 -0.08
CA MET A 17 5.96 -6.90 -0.66
C MET A 17 6.61 -7.97 0.23
N TRP A 18 7.65 -7.62 0.97
CA TRP A 18 8.33 -8.54 1.89
C TRP A 18 7.92 -8.37 3.35
N GLY A 19 7.00 -7.45 3.67
CA GLY A 19 6.63 -7.14 5.06
C GLY A 19 7.80 -6.61 5.90
N LEU A 20 8.80 -5.99 5.24
CA LEU A 20 10.04 -5.54 5.87
C LEU A 20 9.92 -4.16 6.55
N GLU A 21 8.77 -3.47 6.40
CA GLU A 21 8.41 -2.42 7.35
C GLU A 21 8.26 -3.11 8.72
N MET A 22 9.21 -2.85 9.63
CA MET A 22 9.63 -3.68 10.78
C MET A 22 8.55 -4.05 11.84
N SER A 23 7.26 -3.90 11.54
CA SER A 23 6.15 -4.27 12.39
C SER A 23 5.02 -4.99 11.64
N TRP A 24 5.26 -5.54 10.45
CA TRP A 24 4.22 -6.30 9.75
C TRP A 24 3.76 -7.50 10.59
N ARG A 25 2.45 -7.59 10.81
CA ARG A 25 1.77 -8.68 11.51
C ARG A 25 0.67 -9.24 10.62
N PHE A 26 0.46 -10.54 10.75
CA PHE A 26 -0.70 -11.22 10.16
C PHE A 26 -2.00 -10.58 10.65
N PRO A 27 -3.01 -10.43 9.77
CA PRO A 27 -4.34 -10.05 10.21
C PRO A 27 -4.94 -11.13 11.13
N PRO A 28 -5.98 -10.78 11.92
CA PRO A 28 -6.77 -11.78 12.63
C PRO A 28 -7.33 -12.84 11.67
N ARG A 29 -7.61 -14.05 12.18
CA ARG A 29 -8.21 -15.10 11.34
C ARG A 29 -9.54 -14.65 10.73
N GLY A 30 -9.73 -14.92 9.46
CA GLY A 30 -10.85 -14.54 8.61
C GLY A 30 -10.75 -13.13 8.02
N TRP A 31 -9.71 -12.37 8.35
CA TRP A 31 -9.55 -10.98 7.90
C TRP A 31 -8.58 -10.88 6.73
N LEU A 32 -8.79 -9.86 5.91
CA LEU A 32 -7.85 -9.41 4.91
C LEU A 32 -7.12 -8.17 5.42
N LYS A 33 -5.83 -8.03 5.09
CA LYS A 33 -5.03 -6.84 5.40
C LYS A 33 -4.50 -6.20 4.13
N PHE A 34 -4.87 -4.95 3.89
CA PHE A 34 -4.31 -4.12 2.81
C PHE A 34 -3.24 -3.19 3.37
N ASN A 35 -1.99 -3.42 2.98
CA ASN A 35 -0.89 -2.49 3.22
C ASN A 35 -0.83 -1.51 2.05
N VAL A 36 -0.98 -0.21 2.30
CA VAL A 36 -0.88 0.85 1.28
C VAL A 36 0.23 1.83 1.65
N CYS A 37 0.94 2.38 0.67
CA CYS A 37 1.95 3.41 0.94
C CYS A 37 2.06 4.38 -0.23
N GLY A 38 2.04 5.68 0.11
CA GLY A 38 2.33 6.75 -0.82
C GLY A 38 3.79 7.17 -0.74
N VAL A 39 4.33 7.58 -1.89
CA VAL A 39 5.65 8.14 -2.02
C VAL A 39 5.53 9.47 -2.74
N VAL A 40 6.12 10.49 -2.14
CA VAL A 40 6.34 11.78 -2.81
C VAL A 40 7.83 12.03 -2.84
N PHE A 41 8.35 12.33 -4.02
CA PHE A 41 9.73 12.70 -4.21
C PHE A 41 9.81 13.85 -5.21
N GLU A 42 10.42 14.96 -4.79
CA GLU A 42 10.44 16.22 -5.52
C GLU A 42 9.01 16.65 -5.92
N ASN A 43 8.64 16.52 -7.19
CA ASN A 43 7.35 16.91 -7.75
C ASN A 43 6.55 15.72 -8.32
N LYS A 44 6.94 14.49 -7.96
CA LYS A 44 6.25 13.28 -8.40
C LYS A 44 5.66 12.57 -7.20
N ALA A 45 4.43 12.13 -7.34
CA ALA A 45 3.77 11.27 -6.38
C ALA A 45 3.40 9.93 -7.03
N GLY A 46 3.32 8.91 -6.21
CA GLY A 46 2.92 7.58 -6.61
C GLY A 46 2.69 6.73 -5.39
N GLY A 47 2.26 5.50 -5.62
CA GLY A 47 2.06 4.57 -4.52
C GLY A 47 1.51 3.25 -4.99
N GLY A 48 1.13 2.45 -4.03
CA GLY A 48 0.51 1.17 -4.28
C GLY A 48 0.06 0.52 -2.99
N GLY A 49 -0.36 -0.72 -3.13
CA GLY A 49 -0.67 -1.55 -1.98
C GLY A 49 -0.64 -3.04 -2.30
N VAL A 50 -0.59 -3.81 -1.23
CA VAL A 50 -0.63 -5.27 -1.25
C VAL A 50 -1.70 -5.73 -0.27
N LEU A 51 -2.64 -6.53 -0.76
CA LEU A 51 -3.62 -7.21 0.06
C LEU A 51 -3.15 -8.62 0.40
N ARG A 52 -3.25 -8.98 1.67
CA ARG A 52 -2.89 -10.30 2.19
C ARG A 52 -4.04 -10.91 2.97
N ASP A 53 -4.11 -12.23 2.96
CA ASP A 53 -5.01 -13.00 3.81
C ASP A 53 -4.41 -13.31 5.19
N GLU A 54 -5.14 -14.09 5.98
CA GLU A 54 -4.75 -14.54 7.32
C GLU A 54 -3.45 -15.35 7.34
N ASP A 55 -3.09 -16.00 6.23
CA ASP A 55 -1.85 -16.76 6.05
C ASP A 55 -0.72 -15.89 5.48
N GLY A 56 -0.97 -14.59 5.29
CA GLY A 56 -0.02 -13.63 4.76
C GLY A 56 0.20 -13.72 3.24
N VAL A 57 -0.56 -14.57 2.55
CA VAL A 57 -0.47 -14.77 1.11
C VAL A 57 -1.02 -13.54 0.41
N ALA A 58 -0.26 -13.00 -0.54
CA ALA A 58 -0.72 -11.87 -1.34
C ALA A 58 -1.87 -12.31 -2.27
N ARG A 59 -3.01 -11.63 -2.17
CA ARG A 59 -4.23 -11.91 -2.94
C ARG A 59 -4.49 -10.88 -4.04
N ALA A 60 -4.04 -9.65 -3.82
CA ALA A 60 -4.11 -8.57 -4.80
C ALA A 60 -2.95 -7.59 -4.58
N LEU A 61 -2.56 -6.90 -5.65
CA LEU A 61 -1.60 -5.80 -5.60
C LEU A 61 -1.96 -4.76 -6.64
N PHE A 62 -1.61 -3.51 -6.35
CA PHE A 62 -1.68 -2.42 -7.32
C PHE A 62 -0.53 -1.44 -7.09
N SER A 63 -0.20 -0.71 -8.14
CA SER A 63 0.85 0.31 -8.13
C SER A 63 0.63 1.31 -9.25
N GLY A 64 0.90 2.58 -9.02
CA GLY A 64 0.78 3.58 -10.07
C GLY A 64 1.27 4.98 -9.67
N PRO A 65 1.42 5.87 -10.66
CA PRO A 65 1.65 7.29 -10.43
C PRO A 65 0.40 7.94 -9.79
N SER A 66 0.59 9.05 -9.08
CA SER A 66 -0.47 9.84 -8.47
C SER A 66 -0.26 11.31 -8.76
N GLU A 67 -1.34 12.00 -9.10
CA GLU A 67 -1.36 13.47 -9.23
C GLU A 67 -1.51 14.16 -7.85
N ALA A 68 -1.16 13.47 -6.76
CA ALA A 68 -1.21 14.03 -5.42
C ALA A 68 -0.05 15.02 -5.21
N LYS A 69 -0.33 16.08 -4.44
CA LYS A 69 0.65 17.13 -4.13
C LYS A 69 1.50 16.80 -2.91
N ASP A 70 1.02 15.90 -2.06
CA ASP A 70 1.65 15.44 -0.83
C ASP A 70 1.35 13.95 -0.60
N SER A 71 2.05 13.37 0.38
CA SER A 71 1.95 11.95 0.67
C SER A 71 0.62 11.57 1.30
N GLU A 72 0.02 12.44 2.12
CA GLU A 72 -1.26 12.19 2.76
C GLU A 72 -2.38 12.04 1.71
N LEU A 73 -2.42 12.94 0.72
CA LEU A 73 -3.39 12.86 -0.37
C LEU A 73 -3.10 11.68 -1.30
N ALA A 74 -1.83 11.33 -1.50
CA ALA A 74 -1.47 10.13 -2.24
C ALA A 74 -2.03 8.90 -1.52
N GLU A 75 -1.78 8.75 -0.23
CA GLU A 75 -2.23 7.63 0.60
C GLU A 75 -3.75 7.53 0.66
N LEU A 76 -4.45 8.67 0.81
CA LEU A 76 -5.91 8.69 0.78
C LEU A 76 -6.47 8.16 -0.55
N LYS A 77 -5.87 8.54 -1.68
CA LYS A 77 -6.26 8.00 -3.00
C LYS A 77 -6.00 6.49 -3.09
N LEU A 78 -4.89 6.00 -2.53
CA LEU A 78 -4.60 4.57 -2.51
C LEU A 78 -5.60 3.78 -1.65
N ILE A 79 -6.08 4.36 -0.54
CA ILE A 79 -7.16 3.75 0.26
C ILE A 79 -8.43 3.59 -0.59
N GLY A 80 -8.79 4.61 -1.39
CA GLY A 80 -9.90 4.53 -2.33
C GLY A 80 -9.76 3.37 -3.32
N VAL A 81 -8.60 3.26 -3.97
CA VAL A 81 -8.29 2.15 -4.90
C VAL A 81 -8.34 0.78 -4.18
N ALA A 82 -7.84 0.70 -2.94
CA ALA A 82 -7.88 -0.52 -2.15
C ALA A 82 -9.31 -0.96 -1.83
N LEU A 83 -10.20 -0.02 -1.52
CA LEU A 83 -11.62 -0.30 -1.28
C LEU A 83 -12.34 -0.73 -2.56
N GLU A 84 -12.10 -0.07 -3.69
CA GLU A 84 -12.66 -0.47 -4.99
C GLU A 84 -12.24 -1.90 -5.37
N LEU A 85 -10.98 -2.27 -5.15
CA LEU A 85 -10.50 -3.65 -5.37
C LEU A 85 -11.16 -4.63 -4.41
N TYR A 86 -11.29 -4.27 -3.13
CA TYR A 86 -11.91 -5.12 -2.12
C TYR A 86 -13.40 -5.39 -2.41
N GLU A 87 -14.15 -4.38 -2.82
CA GLU A 87 -15.54 -4.51 -3.24
C GLU A 87 -15.66 -5.27 -4.55
N GLY A 88 -14.85 -4.93 -5.56
CA GLY A 88 -14.88 -5.54 -6.88
C GLY A 88 -14.55 -7.03 -6.90
N MET A 89 -13.80 -7.52 -5.90
CA MET A 89 -13.49 -8.95 -5.75
C MET A 89 -14.54 -9.71 -4.91
N GLY A 90 -15.57 -9.05 -4.39
CA GLY A 90 -16.65 -9.67 -3.63
C GLY A 90 -16.25 -10.09 -2.20
N TRP A 91 -15.14 -9.56 -1.67
CA TRP A 91 -14.70 -9.90 -0.31
C TRP A 91 -15.48 -9.18 0.79
N ALA A 92 -16.13 -8.07 0.45
CA ALA A 92 -16.98 -7.29 1.35
C ALA A 92 -18.07 -8.12 2.06
N THR A 93 -18.48 -9.23 1.46
CA THR A 93 -19.52 -10.10 2.01
C THR A 93 -19.00 -11.22 2.91
N CYS A 94 -17.69 -11.50 2.93
CA CYS A 94 -17.15 -12.69 3.61
C CYS A 94 -15.93 -12.45 4.50
N CYS A 95 -15.17 -11.37 4.29
CA CYS A 95 -13.91 -11.15 4.99
C CYS A 95 -13.79 -9.69 5.41
N PRO A 96 -13.77 -9.35 6.71
CA PRO A 96 -13.49 -7.99 7.15
C PRO A 96 -12.10 -7.51 6.69
N LEU A 97 -11.98 -6.20 6.43
CA LEU A 97 -10.77 -5.56 5.91
C LEU A 97 -10.08 -4.70 6.98
N LEU A 98 -8.78 -4.91 7.14
CA LEU A 98 -7.87 -4.00 7.84
C LEU A 98 -7.03 -3.25 6.80
N ILE A 99 -6.99 -1.93 6.87
CA ILE A 99 -6.08 -1.13 6.03
C ILE A 99 -4.98 -0.54 6.91
N GLU A 100 -3.74 -0.80 6.54
CA GLU A 100 -2.54 -0.26 7.18
C GLU A 100 -1.84 0.68 6.19
N VAL A 101 -1.69 1.95 6.59
CA VAL A 101 -1.03 2.98 5.79
C VAL A 101 0.42 3.08 6.25
N GLY A 102 1.36 2.89 5.32
CA GLY A 102 2.79 3.04 5.58
C GLY A 102 3.11 4.47 6.01
N SER A 103 3.97 4.63 7.02
CA SER A 103 4.28 5.95 7.55
C SER A 103 5.48 6.58 6.84
N ASN A 104 5.30 7.79 6.31
CA ASN A 104 6.42 8.60 5.84
C ASN A 104 7.08 9.33 7.02
N LYS A 105 8.11 8.73 7.62
CA LYS A 105 9.09 9.55 8.34
C LYS A 105 9.95 10.27 7.31
N GLN A 106 9.51 11.43 6.85
CA GLN A 106 10.43 12.37 6.22
C GLN A 106 11.41 12.82 7.31
N SER A 107 12.65 12.35 7.26
CA SER A 107 13.73 12.96 8.01
C SER A 107 13.88 14.39 7.50
N GLN A 108 13.42 15.36 8.29
CA GLN A 108 13.82 16.75 8.19
C GLN A 108 15.30 16.90 8.53
#